data_AF-A0A6P1VVT5-F1
#
_entry.id   AF-A0A6P1VVT5-F1
#
_cell.length_a   1.000
_cell.length_b   1.000
_cell.length_c   1.000
_cell.angle_alpha   90.00
_cell.angle_beta   90.00
_cell.angle_gamma   90.00
#
_symmetry.space_group_name_H-M   'P 1'
#
loop_
_entity.id
_entity.type
_entity.pdbx_description
1 polymer ?
#
loop_
_entity_poly.entity_id
_entity_poly.type
_entity_poly.pdbx_seq_one_letter_code
_entity_poly.pdbx_strand_id
1 'polypeptide(L)' 'MMNTYWANFAKTGDPNGNGLPQLPVYDLKKNEVFEFRPDGSATITPDHRKARLDVMEKAATSTKSN' A
#
# COMPACT_ATOMS: atom_id res chain seq x y z
N MET A 1 -9.07 -2.87 12.82
CA MET A 1 -8.11 -1.94 12.19
C MET A 1 -8.34 -1.83 10.69
N MET A 2 -7.94 -2.81 9.88
CA MET A 2 -8.06 -2.78 8.41
C MET A 2 -9.46 -2.38 7.90
N ASN A 3 -10.52 -3.03 8.41
CA ASN A 3 -11.90 -2.75 7.97
C ASN A 3 -12.33 -1.29 8.17
N THR A 4 -11.77 -0.59 9.18
CA THR A 4 -12.08 0.82 9.44
C THR A 4 -11.52 1.72 8.33
N TYR A 5 -10.29 1.49 7.88
CA TYR A 5 -9.71 2.23 6.75
C TYR A 5 -10.54 2.05 5.48
N TRP A 6 -10.94 0.80 5.16
CA TRP A 6 -11.78 0.52 4.00
C TRP A 6 -13.16 1.19 4.09
N ALA A 7 -13.80 1.13 5.26
CA ALA A 7 -15.10 1.75 5.47
C ALA A 7 -15.04 3.28 5.39
N ASN A 8 -13.98 3.90 5.91
CA ASN A 8 -13.77 5.35 5.80
C ASN A 8 -13.56 5.75 4.33
N PHE A 9 -12.66 5.07 3.62
CA PHE A 9 -12.40 5.32 2.21
C PHE A 9 -13.67 5.19 1.36
N ALA A 10 -14.48 4.14 1.57
CA ALA A 10 -15.73 3.96 0.84
C ALA A 10 -16.75 5.08 1.09
N LYS A 11 -16.72 5.73 2.26
CA LYS A 11 -17.65 6.81 2.62
C LYS A 11 -17.20 8.18 2.15
N THR A 12 -15.90 8.49 2.25
CA THR A 12 -15.39 9.85 2.10
C THR A 12 -14.29 10.01 1.05
N GLY A 13 -13.76 8.90 0.53
CA GLY A 13 -12.53 8.89 -0.28
C GLY A 13 -11.25 9.09 0.54
N ASP A 14 -11.35 9.35 1.84
CA ASP A 14 -10.22 9.44 2.77
C ASP A 14 -10.23 8.22 3.71
N PRO A 15 -9.21 7.36 3.68
CA PRO A 15 -9.14 6.19 4.54
C PRO A 15 -8.86 6.54 6.02
N ASN A 16 -8.41 7.77 6.32
CA ASN A 16 -8.00 8.19 7.66
C ASN A 16 -9.18 8.46 8.61
N GLY A 17 -8.90 8.51 9.90
CA GLY A 17 -9.89 8.80 10.94
C GLY A 17 -9.29 8.83 12.34
N ASN A 18 -10.05 9.33 13.32
CA ASN A 18 -9.56 9.45 14.70
C ASN A 18 -9.13 8.10 15.26
N GLY A 19 -7.95 8.07 15.90
CA GLY A 19 -7.39 6.89 16.56
C GLY A 19 -6.72 5.89 15.61
N LEU A 20 -6.61 6.21 14.32
CA LEU A 20 -5.89 5.39 13.33
C LEU A 20 -4.53 6.03 13.01
N PRO A 21 -3.47 5.23 12.78
CA PRO A 21 -2.25 5.74 12.14
C PRO A 21 -2.55 6.40 10.80
N GLN A 22 -1.80 7.44 10.44
CA GLN A 22 -2.02 8.12 9.17
C GLN A 22 -1.63 7.20 8.00
N LEU A 23 -2.56 6.97 7.08
CA LEU A 23 -2.31 6.41 5.76
C LEU A 23 -2.11 7.57 4.76
N PRO A 24 -0.85 7.94 4.43
CA PRO A 24 -0.56 8.98 3.46
C PRO A 24 -0.90 8.54 2.03
N VAL A 25 -1.10 9.52 1.15
CA VAL A 25 -1.17 9.28 -0.29
C VAL A 25 0.16 8.69 -0.77
N TYR A 26 0.07 7.67 -1.63
CA TYR A 26 1.23 6.98 -2.16
C TYR A 26 2.13 7.90 -3.00
N ASP A 27 3.44 7.82 -2.78
CA ASP A 27 4.47 8.56 -3.53
C ASP A 27 5.43 7.57 -4.20
N LEU A 28 5.44 7.59 -5.53
CA LEU A 28 6.30 6.75 -6.37
C LEU A 28 7.79 6.92 -6.08
N LYS A 29 8.22 8.07 -5.56
CA LYS A 29 9.63 8.34 -5.26
C LYS A 29 10.10 7.71 -3.96
N LYS A 30 9.18 7.43 -3.03
CA LYS A 30 9.52 6.94 -1.69
C LYS A 30 9.61 5.42 -1.62
N ASN A 31 8.88 4.71 -2.47
CA ASN A 31 8.82 3.25 -2.48
C ASN A 31 8.49 2.67 -1.08
N GLU A 32 7.48 3.24 -0.45
CA GLU A 32 7.01 2.84 0.88
C GLU A 32 5.62 2.22 0.78
N VAL A 33 5.34 1.30 1.70
CA VAL A 33 4.03 0.66 1.86
C VAL A 33 3.54 0.85 3.28
N PHE A 34 2.22 0.86 3.42
CA PHE A 34 1.58 0.80 4.71
C PHE A 34 1.37 -0.65 5.13
N GLU A 35 2.06 -1.06 6.19
CA GLU A 35 2.06 -2.41 6.72
C GLU A 35 1.10 -2.52 7.90
N PHE A 36 0.21 -3.50 7.86
CA PHE A 36 -0.61 -3.92 8.99
C PHE A 36 0.05 -5.11 9.67
N ARG A 37 0.29 -5.01 10.98
CA ARG A 37 1.03 -6.01 11.73
C ARG A 37 0.11 -6.89 12.58
N PRO A 38 0.52 -8.14 12.89
CA PRO A 38 -0.27 -9.05 13.73
C PRO A 38 -0.52 -8.52 15.16
N ASP A 39 0.35 -7.65 15.66
CA ASP A 39 0.21 -6.99 16.96
C ASP A 39 -0.87 -5.88 16.98
N GLY A 40 -1.55 -5.66 15.86
CA GLY A 40 -2.60 -4.65 15.71
C GLY A 40 -2.09 -3.25 15.38
N SER A 41 -0.78 -3.06 15.27
CA SER A 41 -0.19 -1.79 14.80
C SER A 41 -0.23 -1.68 13.28
N ALA A 42 -0.08 -0.44 12.80
CA ALA A 42 0.14 -0.18 11.38
C ALA A 42 1.15 0.94 11.18
N THR A 43 2.02 0.82 10.18
CA THR A 43 3.11 1.78 9.96
C THR A 43 3.51 1.87 8.50
N ILE A 44 4.22 2.95 8.14
CA ILE A 44 4.86 3.11 6.85
C ILE A 44 6.24 2.47 6.90
N THR A 45 6.54 1.60 5.94
CA THR A 45 7.82 0.88 5.84
C THR A 45 8.29 0.82 4.38
N PRO A 46 9.61 0.77 4.11
CA PRO A 46 10.11 0.55 2.75
C PRO A 46 9.57 -0.76 2.15
N ASP A 47 9.22 -0.76 0.86
CA ASP A 47 8.80 -1.99 0.17
C ASP A 47 10.02 -2.82 -0.23
N HIS A 48 10.29 -3.87 0.55
CA HIS A 48 11.39 -4.80 0.31
C HIS A 48 11.17 -5.69 -0.93
N ARG A 49 9.96 -5.69 -1.51
CA ARG A 49 9.61 -6.54 -2.66
C ARG A 49 9.80 -5.83 -3.99
N LYS A 50 10.11 -4.53 -3.99
CA LYS A 50 10.17 -3.70 -5.21
C LYS A 50 10.99 -4.33 -6.34
N ALA A 51 12.22 -4.75 -6.05
CA ALA A 51 13.10 -5.37 -7.05
C ALA A 51 12.48 -6.64 -7.67
N ARG A 52 11.78 -7.46 -6.89
CA ARG A 52 11.10 -8.65 -7.40
C ARG A 52 9.89 -8.29 -8.25
N LEU A 53 9.12 -7.28 -7.84
CA LEU A 53 7.95 -6.81 -8.58
C LEU A 53 8.36 -6.21 -9.92
N ASP A 54 9.48 -5.48 -9.99
CA ASP A 54 9.99 -4.89 -11.24
C ASP A 54 10.38 -5.95 -12.27
N VAL A 55 11.00 -7.05 -11.81
CA VAL A 55 11.31 -8.20 -12.66
C VAL A 55 10.02 -8.87 -13.17
N MET A 56 9.03 -9.05 -12.30
CA MET A 56 7.73 -9.63 -12.67
C MET A 56 6.96 -8.76 -13.66
N GLU A 57 6.95 -7.43 -13.46
CA GLU A 57 6.32 -6.48 -14.36
C GLU A 57 6.96 -6.55 -15.76
N LYS A 58 8.30 -6.55 -15.84
CA LYS A 58 9.02 -6.67 -17.11
C LYS A 58 8.70 -7.98 -17.83
N ALA A 59 8.65 -9.09 -17.12
CA ALA A 59 8.30 -10.39 -17.71
C ALA A 59 6.84 -10.43 -18.22
N ALA A 60 5.90 -9.88 -17.44
CA ALA A 60 4.49 -9.85 -17.80
C ALA A 60 4.22 -8.94 -19.02
N THR A 61 4.85 -7.76 -19.06
CA THR A 61 4.70 -6.80 -20.16
C THR A 61 5.37 -7.27 -21.45
N SER A 62 6.54 -7.94 -21.37
CA SER A 62 7.19 -8.57 -22.53
C SER A 62 6.31 -9.64 -23.19
N THR A 63 5.43 -10.29 -22.44
CA THR A 63 4.51 -11.32 -22.97
C THR A 63 3.31 -10.70 -23.70
N LYS A 64 2.91 -9.48 -23.33
CA LYS A 64 1.72 -8.79 -23.87
C LYS A 64 1.95 -8.14 -25.25
N SER A 65 3.19 -8.09 -25.71
CA SER A 65 3.60 -7.37 -26.92
C SER A 65 3.81 -8.27 -28.15
N ASN A 66 3.41 -9.54 -28.08
CA ASN A 66 3.38 -10.51 -29.18
C ASN A 66 1.96 -10.81 -29.63
#